data_AF-A0A969UVI1-F1
#
_entry.id   AF-A0A969UVI1-F1
#
_cell.length_a   1.000
_cell.length_b   1.000
_cell.length_c   1.000
_cell.angle_alpha   90.00
_cell.angle_beta   90.00
_cell.angle_gamma   90.00
#
_symmetry.space_group_name_H-M   'P 1'
#
loop_
_entity.id
_entity.type
_entity.pdbx_description
1 polymer ?
#
loop_
_entity_poly.entity_id
_entity_poly.type
_entity_poly.pdbx_seq_one_letter_code
_entity_poly.pdbx_strand_id
1 'polypeptide(L)'
;MQNAQTASHKEKLQMLWWLKSGQVTQHQELSQRLGRNGSTISRWLQKYRVDGLSALLERKVSPGKPWTITGAMLSELEAKLQQPEGFKSYGAIQQ
;
A
#
# COMPACT_ATOMS: atom_id res chain seq x y z
N MET A 1 15.42 -1.90 -5.28
CA MET A 1 14.92 -3.11 -4.58
C MET A 1 15.06 -2.88 -3.08
N GLN A 2 14.02 -2.44 -2.38
CA GLN A 2 14.09 -2.18 -0.93
C GLN A 2 13.24 -3.21 -0.19
N ASN A 3 13.87 -4.35 0.14
CA ASN A 3 13.32 -5.36 1.03
C ASN A 3 13.43 -4.90 2.49
N ALA A 4 12.70 -3.85 2.86
CA ALA A 4 12.45 -3.57 4.26
C ALA A 4 11.51 -4.67 4.78
N GLN A 5 12.06 -5.68 5.46
CA GLN A 5 11.31 -6.74 6.12
C GLN A 5 10.40 -6.13 7.19
N THR A 6 9.18 -5.74 6.80
CA THR A 6 8.24 -5.12 7.72
C THR A 6 7.79 -6.14 8.77
N ALA A 7 7.44 -5.69 9.97
CA ALA A 7 6.88 -6.55 11.02
C ALA A 7 5.69 -7.40 10.48
N SER A 8 4.88 -6.82 9.60
CA SER A 8 3.76 -7.53 8.94
C SER A 8 4.20 -8.69 8.06
N HIS A 9 5.35 -8.60 7.36
CA HIS A 9 5.86 -9.72 6.57
C HIS A 9 6.26 -10.89 7.46
N LYS A 10 6.91 -10.59 8.60
CA LYS A 10 7.30 -11.61 9.57
C LYS A 10 6.06 -12.31 10.15
N GLU A 11 5.03 -11.56 10.53
CA GLU A 11 3.75 -12.11 11.01
C GLU A 11 3.10 -13.05 9.99
N LYS A 12 3.03 -12.64 8.72
CA LYS A 12 2.47 -13.44 7.62
C LYS A 12 3.24 -14.75 7.41
N LEU A 13 4.57 -14.69 7.43
CA LEU A 13 5.42 -15.87 7.30
C LEU A 13 5.30 -16.80 8.51
N GLN A 14 5.27 -16.24 9.72
CA GLN A 14 5.11 -17.00 10.96
C GLN A 14 3.77 -17.75 10.97
N MET A 15 2.69 -17.09 10.56
CA MET A 15 1.36 -17.70 10.39
C MET A 15 1.42 -18.93 9.48
N LEU A 16 2.02 -18.79 8.29
CA LEU A 16 2.13 -19.89 7.33
C LEU A 16 3.00 -21.03 7.86
N TRP A 17 4.09 -20.70 8.56
CA TRP A 17 4.97 -21.70 9.16
C TRP A 17 4.26 -22.50 10.26
N TRP A 18 3.48 -21.86 11.14
CA TRP A 18 2.69 -22.57 12.15
C TRP A 18 1.66 -23.51 11.55
N LEU A 19 0.98 -23.07 10.48
CA LEU A 19 0.04 -23.92 9.75
C LEU A 19 0.75 -25.09 9.07
N LYS A 20 1.89 -24.84 8.42
CA LYS A 20 2.65 -25.88 7.71
C LYS A 20 3.30 -26.89 8.65
N SER A 21 3.72 -26.44 9.83
CA SER A 21 4.31 -27.30 10.87
C SER A 21 3.27 -28.00 11.75
N GLY A 22 1.98 -27.70 11.58
CA GLY A 22 0.90 -28.25 12.39
C GLY A 22 0.85 -27.72 13.83
N GLN A 23 1.62 -26.68 14.17
CA GLN A 23 1.63 -26.11 15.52
C GLN A 23 0.35 -25.38 15.89
N VAL A 24 -0.38 -24.89 14.88
CA VAL A 24 -1.67 -24.25 15.06
C VAL A 24 -2.61 -24.77 14.00
N THR A 25 -3.76 -25.29 14.43
CA THR A 25 -4.81 -25.80 13.54
C THR A 25 -6.07 -24.93 13.59
N GLN A 26 -6.26 -24.18 14.67
CA GLN A 26 -7.44 -23.37 14.89
C GLN A 26 -7.23 -21.90 14.50
N HIS A 27 -8.21 -21.34 13.79
CA HIS A 27 -8.18 -19.94 13.35
C HIS A 27 -8.13 -18.94 14.51
N GLN A 28 -8.87 -19.20 15.59
CA GLN A 28 -8.91 -18.35 16.78
C GLN A 28 -7.54 -18.28 17.48
N GLU A 29 -6.82 -19.40 17.50
CA GLU A 29 -5.48 -19.48 18.07
C GLU A 29 -4.47 -18.64 17.26
N LEU A 30 -4.56 -18.66 15.91
CA LEU A 30 -3.75 -17.77 15.06
C LEU A 30 -4.01 -16.29 15.38
N SER A 31 -5.27 -15.91 15.54
CA SER A 31 -5.65 -14.53 15.88
C SER A 31 -5.08 -14.08 17.21
N GLN A 32 -5.17 -14.93 18.24
CA GLN A 32 -4.63 -14.64 19.58
C GLN A 32 -3.10 -14.55 19.56
N ARG A 33 -2.41 -15.54 18.96
CA ARG A 33 -0.94 -15.57 18.91
C ARG A 33 -0.34 -14.40 18.12
N LEU A 34 -1.00 -13.96 17.04
CA LEU A 34 -0.54 -12.84 16.23
C LEU A 34 -1.01 -11.47 16.74
N GLY A 35 -1.94 -11.43 17.71
CA GLY A 35 -2.57 -10.17 18.13
C GLY A 35 -3.34 -9.48 16.99
N ARG A 36 -3.87 -10.26 16.04
CA ARG A 36 -4.59 -9.75 14.86
C ARG A 36 -6.04 -10.22 14.87
N ASN A 37 -6.94 -9.37 14.39
CA ASN A 37 -8.33 -9.75 14.19
C ASN A 37 -8.46 -10.94 13.23
N GLY A 38 -9.39 -11.86 13.50
CA GLY A 38 -9.66 -13.02 12.65
C GLY A 38 -9.96 -12.69 11.20
N SER A 39 -10.65 -11.58 10.92
CA SER A 39 -10.90 -11.12 9.55
C SER A 39 -9.61 -10.81 8.78
N THR A 40 -8.58 -10.29 9.46
CA THR A 40 -7.25 -10.04 8.86
C THR A 40 -6.56 -11.36 8.51
N ILE A 41 -6.60 -12.33 9.42
CA ILE A 41 -6.03 -13.66 9.20
C ILE A 41 -6.73 -14.35 8.03
N SER A 42 -8.06 -14.33 8.01
CA SER A 42 -8.87 -14.87 6.91
C SER A 42 -8.50 -14.22 5.57
N ARG A 43 -8.35 -12.88 5.52
CA ARG A 43 -7.92 -12.17 4.32
C ARG A 43 -6.52 -12.57 3.86
N TRP A 44 -5.57 -12.73 4.78
CA TRP A 44 -4.22 -13.16 4.45
C TRP A 44 -4.19 -14.59 3.90
N LEU A 45 -4.92 -15.51 4.54
CA LEU A 45 -5.02 -16.89 4.08
C LEU A 45 -5.70 -16.98 2.71
N GLN A 46 -6.74 -16.19 2.47
CA GLN A 46 -7.39 -16.15 1.17
C GLN A 46 -6.44 -15.62 0.10
N LYS A 47 -5.74 -14.51 0.37
CA LYS A 47 -4.75 -13.95 -0.57
C LYS A 47 -3.65 -14.96 -0.89
N TYR A 48 -3.16 -15.68 0.11
CA TYR A 48 -2.16 -16.72 -0.08
C TYR A 48 -2.68 -17.89 -0.94
N ARG A 49 -3.91 -18.34 -0.73
CA ARG A 49 -4.50 -19.45 -1.50
C ARG A 49 -4.72 -19.10 -2.96
N VAL A 50 -5.11 -17.85 -3.24
CA VAL A 50 -5.43 -17.40 -4.61
C VAL A 50 -4.18 -16.98 -5.35
N ASP A 51 -3.34 -16.13 -4.74
CA ASP A 51 -2.26 -15.42 -5.43
C ASP A 51 -0.85 -15.86 -4.98
N GLY A 52 -0.76 -16.76 -3.99
CA GLY A 52 0.50 -17.29 -3.49
C GLY A 52 1.28 -16.36 -2.56
N LEU A 53 2.54 -16.74 -2.31
CA LEU A 53 3.41 -16.10 -1.32
C LEU A 53 3.84 -14.70 -1.74
N SER A 54 4.19 -14.49 -3.01
CA SER A 54 4.61 -13.20 -3.56
C SER A 54 3.54 -12.13 -3.31
N ALA A 55 2.29 -12.46 -3.65
CA ALA A 55 1.16 -11.57 -3.44
C ALA A 55 0.84 -11.34 -1.96
N LEU A 56 0.94 -12.37 -1.11
CA LEU A 56 0.77 -12.20 0.34
C LEU A 56 1.76 -11.18 0.92
N LEU A 57 3.01 -11.21 0.44
CA LEU A 57 4.09 -10.33 0.87
C LEU A 57 4.17 -9.02 0.08
N GLU A 58 3.31 -8.83 -0.92
CA GLU A 58 3.29 -7.60 -1.68
C GLU A 58 2.81 -6.44 -0.79
N ARG A 59 3.59 -5.34 -0.79
CA ARG A 59 3.18 -4.09 -0.16
C ARG A 59 2.40 -3.27 -1.18
N LYS A 60 1.09 -3.18 -1.00
CA LYS A 60 0.28 -2.24 -1.79
C LYS A 60 0.65 -0.83 -1.34
N VAL A 61 1.40 -0.13 -2.18
CA VAL A 61 1.53 1.33 -2.06
C VAL A 61 0.25 1.88 -2.65
N SER A 62 -0.59 2.50 -1.82
CA SER A 62 -1.73 3.23 -2.35
C SER A 62 -1.16 4.28 -3.31
N PRO A 63 -1.57 4.29 -4.60
CA PRO A 63 -1.28 5.44 -5.44
C PRO A 63 -1.89 6.63 -4.68
N GLY A 64 -1.08 7.62 -4.35
CA GLY A 64 -1.57 8.80 -3.64
C GLY A 64 -2.74 9.45 -4.40
N LYS A 65 -3.30 10.52 -3.84
CA LYS A 65 -4.30 11.30 -4.58
C LYS A 65 -3.75 11.63 -5.97
N PRO A 66 -4.43 11.23 -7.05
CA PRO A 66 -3.97 11.54 -8.39
C PRO A 66 -3.86 13.07 -8.52
N TRP A 67 -2.83 13.53 -9.22
CA TRP A 67 -2.64 14.96 -9.46
C TRP A 67 -3.87 15.53 -10.17
N THR A 68 -4.41 16.62 -9.61
CA THR A 68 -5.60 17.30 -10.17
C THR A 68 -5.26 18.08 -11.45
N ILE A 69 -4.00 18.50 -11.61
CA ILE A 69 -3.54 19.26 -12.77
C ILE A 69 -3.35 18.30 -13.94
N THR A 70 -4.20 18.43 -14.95
CA THR A 70 -4.17 17.64 -16.19
C THR A 70 -3.34 18.32 -17.27
N GLY A 71 -2.91 17.58 -18.31
CA GLY A 71 -1.88 18.00 -19.26
C GLY A 71 -2.12 19.34 -19.97
N ALA A 72 -3.37 19.68 -20.29
CA ALA A 72 -3.69 20.98 -20.89
C ALA A 72 -3.45 22.14 -19.89
N MET A 73 -3.92 21.98 -18.65
CA MET A 73 -3.71 22.95 -17.58
C MET A 73 -2.22 23.10 -17.22
N LEU A 74 -1.46 22.00 -17.25
CA LEU A 74 -0.01 22.05 -17.04
C LEU A 74 0.70 22.83 -18.15
N SER A 75 0.32 22.60 -19.40
CA SER A 75 0.92 23.30 -20.56
C SER A 75 0.63 24.80 -20.54
N GLU A 76 -0.59 25.19 -20.16
CA GLU A 76 -0.96 26.59 -19.97
C GLU A 76 -0.21 27.23 -18.80
N LEU A 77 -0.05 26.51 -17.68
CA LEU A 77 0.72 26.96 -16.54
C LEU A 77 2.20 27.16 -16.90
N GLU A 78 2.81 26.19 -17.59
CA GLU A 78 4.20 26.28 -18.06
C GLU A 78 4.40 27.45 -19.01
N ALA A 79 3.51 27.63 -20.00
CA ALA A 79 3.58 28.74 -20.94
C ALA A 79 3.49 30.10 -20.23
N LYS A 80 2.64 30.21 -19.21
CA LYS A 80 2.48 31.45 -18.44
C LYS A 80 3.63 31.72 -17.47
N LEU A 81 4.28 30.68 -16.94
CA LEU A 81 5.49 30.80 -16.13
C LEU A 81 6.71 31.27 -16.94
N GLN A 82 6.75 31.00 -18.25
CA GLN A 82 7.83 31.46 -19.15
C GLN A 82 7.67 32.93 -19.59
N GLN A 83 6.51 33.57 -19.33
CA GLN A 83 6.31 34.98 -19.65
C GLN A 83 6.97 35.87 -18.60
N PRO A 84 7.67 36.96 -18.99
CA PRO A 84 8.38 37.84 -18.06
C PRO A 84 7.45 38.58 -17.07
N GLU A 85 6.16 38.73 -17.39
CA GLU A 85 5.16 39.28 -16.45
C GLU A 85 4.75 38.27 -15.35
N GLY A 86 4.88 36.96 -15.61
CA GLY A 86 4.60 35.88 -14.67
C GLY A 86 3.21 35.93 -14.01
N PHE A 87 3.12 35.44 -12.77
CA PHE A 87 1.95 35.59 -11.92
C PHE A 87 2.17 36.74 -10.94
N LYS A 88 1.18 37.61 -10.81
CA LYS A 88 1.23 38.79 -9.91
C LYS A 88 1.36 38.41 -8.42
N SER A 89 0.95 37.19 -8.05
CA SER A 89 1.09 36.64 -6.69
C SER A 89 0.84 35.13 -6.68
N TYR A 90 1.23 34.48 -5.59
CA TYR A 90 0.91 33.06 -5.34
C TYR A 90 -0.59 32.75 -5.38
N GLY A 91 -1.44 33.70 -4.94
CA GLY A 91 -2.90 33.57 -5.00
C GLY A 91 -3.46 33.53 -6.42
N ALA A 92 -2.74 34.04 -7.42
CA ALA A 92 -3.14 33.98 -8.83
C ALA A 92 -2.93 32.60 -9.46
N ILE A 93 -2.26 31.67 -8.76
CA ILE A 93 -1.97 30.29 -9.21
C ILE A 93 -2.99 29.29 -8.64
N GLN A 94 -3.70 29.64 -7.55
CA GLN A 94 -4.58 28.71 -6.81
C GLN A 94 -6.03 28.60 -7.33
N GLN A 95 -6.35 29.13 -8.52
CA GLN A 95 -7.71 29.08 -9.08
C GLN A 95 -7.99 27.83 -9.90
#